data_AF-A0AA36M4Z2-F1
#
_entry.id   AF-A0AA36M4Z2-F1
#
_cell.length_a   1.000
_cell.length_b   1.000
_cell.length_c   1.000
_cell.angle_alpha   90.00
_cell.angle_beta   90.00
_cell.angle_gamma   90.00
#
_symmetry.space_group_name_H-M   'P 1'
#
loop_
_entity.id
_entity.type
_entity.pdbx_description
1 polymer ?
#
loop_
_entity_poly.entity_id
_entity_poly.type
_entity_poly.pdbx_seq_one_letter_code
_entity_poly.pdbx_strand_id
1 'polypeptide(L)'
;MWRKKSFTIAELIAACTGHEYIRPPPRMPLIIISTDITEEQLIKMLEKAVYVEMCIEINRSTFKRLRMPNLKEITCQLGLLPILPEFDAYLKKILIPLTTTYSKGEQIVRIQRLPSLPYTTIADLQLRCPQCSIIPDFGVQG
;
A
#
# COMPACT_ATOMS: atom_id res chain seq x y z
N MET A 1 2.22 -27.68 -17.64
CA MET A 1 2.74 -26.43 -17.04
C MET A 1 1.64 -25.37 -17.15
N TRP A 2 0.88 -25.14 -16.08
CA TRP A 2 -0.24 -24.18 -16.10
C TRP A 2 0.31 -22.77 -15.87
N ARG A 3 0.19 -21.90 -16.86
CA ARG A 3 0.47 -20.46 -16.70
C ARG A 3 -0.61 -19.91 -15.76
N LYS A 4 -0.26 -19.60 -14.50
CA LYS A 4 -1.13 -18.79 -13.63
C LYS A 4 -1.39 -17.49 -14.41
N LYS A 5 -2.65 -17.21 -14.74
CA LYS A 5 -3.03 -15.92 -15.33
C LYS A 5 -2.73 -14.85 -14.28
N SER A 6 -1.73 -14.03 -14.56
CA SER A 6 -1.40 -12.82 -13.81
C SER A 6 -1.38 -11.66 -14.80
N PHE A 7 -1.84 -10.50 -14.37
CA PHE A 7 -1.70 -9.29 -15.16
C PHE A 7 -0.26 -8.79 -15.05
N THR A 8 0.26 -8.26 -16.15
CA THR A 8 1.48 -7.46 -16.16
C THR A 8 1.21 -6.10 -15.51
N ILE A 9 2.25 -5.44 -15.00
CA ILE A 9 2.10 -4.08 -14.46
C ILE A 9 1.58 -3.11 -15.53
N ALA A 10 2.01 -3.24 -16.79
CA ALA A 10 1.52 -2.38 -17.86
C ALA A 10 0.00 -2.54 -18.09
N GLU A 11 -0.51 -3.77 -18.06
CA GLU A 11 -1.95 -4.05 -18.15
C GLU A 11 -2.70 -3.46 -16.94
N LEU A 12 -2.14 -3.58 -15.74
CA LEU A 12 -2.74 -3.00 -14.53
C LEU A 12 -2.77 -1.48 -14.57
N ILE A 13 -1.68 -0.83 -15.00
CA ILE A 13 -1.63 0.63 -15.16
C ILE A 13 -2.74 1.07 -16.12
N ALA A 14 -2.82 0.43 -17.29
CA ALA A 14 -3.82 0.76 -18.30
C ALA A 14 -5.26 0.53 -17.80
N ALA A 15 -5.50 -0.56 -17.06
CA ALA A 15 -6.83 -0.94 -16.59
C ALA A 15 -7.31 -0.19 -15.34
N CYS A 16 -6.39 0.30 -14.50
CA CYS A 16 -6.76 0.91 -13.21
C CYS A 16 -6.71 2.45 -13.22
N THR A 17 -5.90 3.06 -14.10
CA THR A 17 -5.73 4.53 -14.10
C THR A 17 -7.05 5.25 -14.34
N GLY A 18 -7.36 6.21 -13.46
CA GLY A 18 -8.58 7.02 -13.54
C GLY A 18 -9.85 6.36 -13.02
N HIS A 19 -9.80 5.10 -12.57
CA HIS A 19 -10.96 4.40 -12.02
C HIS A 19 -11.14 4.65 -10.52
N GLU A 20 -12.40 4.85 -10.10
CA GLU A 20 -12.77 5.00 -8.70
C GLU A 20 -12.92 3.64 -7.98
N TYR A 21 -13.29 2.60 -8.72
CA TYR A 21 -13.52 1.24 -8.20
C TYR A 21 -12.56 0.27 -8.89
N ILE A 22 -11.61 -0.25 -8.13
CA ILE A 22 -10.61 -1.21 -8.62
C ILE A 22 -10.84 -2.53 -7.90
N ARG A 23 -11.39 -3.51 -8.60
CA ARG A 23 -11.59 -4.87 -8.09
C ARG A 23 -11.14 -5.93 -9.09
N PRO A 24 -10.41 -6.97 -8.65
CA PRO A 24 -10.02 -8.07 -9.50
C PRO A 24 -11.20 -8.96 -9.88
N PRO A 25 -11.06 -9.71 -10.98
CA PRO A 25 -11.89 -10.89 -11.19
C PRO A 25 -11.75 -11.89 -10.03
N PRO A 26 -12.80 -12.68 -9.71
CA PRO A 26 -12.74 -13.69 -8.67
C PRO A 26 -11.53 -14.63 -8.81
N ARG A 27 -10.84 -14.89 -7.70
CA ARG A 27 -9.66 -15.77 -7.60
C ARG A 27 -8.41 -15.29 -8.36
N MET A 28 -8.33 -14.01 -8.70
CA MET A 28 -7.18 -13.41 -9.36
C MET A 28 -6.72 -12.16 -8.61
N PRO A 29 -5.98 -12.29 -7.50
CA PRO A 29 -5.59 -11.15 -6.68
C PRO A 29 -4.73 -10.16 -7.50
N LEU A 30 -4.97 -8.86 -7.31
CA LEU A 30 -4.09 -7.82 -7.82
C LEU A 30 -2.95 -7.62 -6.82
N ILE A 31 -1.72 -7.82 -7.27
CA ILE A 31 -0.50 -7.60 -6.47
C ILE A 31 0.39 -6.65 -7.24
N ILE A 32 0.77 -5.54 -6.62
CA ILE A 32 1.73 -4.58 -7.15
C ILE A 32 2.97 -4.63 -6.26
N ILE A 33 4.15 -4.80 -6.86
CA ILE A 33 5.43 -4.79 -6.15
C ILE A 33 6.22 -3.56 -6.61
N SER A 34 6.82 -2.83 -5.68
CA SER A 34 7.55 -1.58 -5.96
C SER A 34 8.77 -1.73 -6.87
N THR A 35 9.25 -2.94 -7.12
CA THR A 35 10.32 -3.20 -8.09
C THR A 35 9.83 -3.10 -9.53
N ASP A 36 8.53 -3.26 -9.76
CA ASP A 36 7.95 -3.43 -11.09
C ASP A 36 7.17 -2.19 -11.54
N ILE A 37 7.03 -1.20 -10.66
CA ILE A 37 6.27 0.04 -10.90
C ILE A 37 7.02 1.25 -10.36
N THR A 38 6.84 2.42 -10.98
CA THR A 38 7.36 3.69 -10.46
C THR A 38 6.37 4.36 -9.50
N GLU A 39 6.87 5.25 -8.63
CA GLU A 39 6.01 6.07 -7.75
C GLU A 39 4.94 6.81 -8.55
N GLU A 40 5.32 7.44 -9.67
CA GLU A 40 4.40 8.22 -10.50
C GLU A 40 3.29 7.34 -11.10
N GLN A 41 3.63 6.15 -11.57
CA GLN A 41 2.65 5.20 -12.11
C GLN A 41 1.68 4.72 -11.01
N LEU A 42 2.20 4.38 -9.83
CA LEU A 42 1.36 3.94 -8.72
C LEU A 42 0.42 5.06 -8.24
N ILE A 43 0.91 6.30 -8.17
CA ILE A 43 0.07 7.46 -7.85
C ILE A 43 -1.00 7.67 -8.91
N LYS A 44 -0.66 7.65 -10.20
CA LYS A 44 -1.64 7.80 -11.29
C LYS A 44 -2.71 6.72 -11.28
N MET A 45 -2.34 5.49 -10.92
CA MET A 45 -3.29 4.39 -10.79
C MET A 45 -4.30 4.63 -9.65
N LEU A 46 -3.87 5.22 -8.54
CA LEU A 46 -4.67 5.25 -7.30
C LEU A 46 -5.19 6.65 -6.91
N GLU A 47 -4.82 7.72 -7.63
CA GLU A 47 -5.21 9.09 -7.26
C GLU A 47 -6.72 9.34 -7.30
N LYS A 48 -7.45 8.63 -8.18
CA LYS A 48 -8.92 8.67 -8.28
C LYS A 48 -9.61 7.55 -7.51
N ALA A 49 -8.85 6.56 -7.04
CA ALA A 49 -9.42 5.38 -6.43
C ALA A 49 -10.12 5.71 -5.11
N VAL A 50 -11.34 5.17 -4.97
CA VAL A 50 -12.20 5.28 -3.79
C VAL A 50 -12.34 3.93 -3.11
N TYR A 51 -12.49 2.85 -3.88
CA TYR A 51 -12.58 1.48 -3.39
C TYR A 51 -11.58 0.59 -4.12
N VAL A 52 -10.69 -0.07 -3.38
CA VAL A 52 -9.58 -0.82 -3.96
C VAL A 52 -9.50 -2.20 -3.34
N GLU A 53 -9.41 -3.23 -4.18
CA GLU A 53 -9.10 -4.60 -3.77
C GLU A 53 -7.77 -5.01 -4.41
N MET A 54 -6.67 -4.67 -3.76
CA MET A 54 -5.32 -4.99 -4.23
C MET A 54 -4.32 -5.02 -3.08
N CYS A 55 -3.22 -5.73 -3.29
CA CYS A 55 -2.11 -5.81 -2.37
C CYS A 55 -0.94 -5.00 -2.96
N ILE A 56 -0.33 -4.12 -2.16
CA ILE A 56 0.80 -3.30 -2.59
C ILE A 56 2.01 -3.64 -1.71
N GLU A 57 3.03 -4.24 -2.31
CA GLU A 57 4.29 -4.51 -1.64
C GLU A 57 5.31 -3.44 -2.00
N ILE A 58 5.84 -2.76 -1.00
CA ILE A 58 6.85 -1.71 -1.19
C ILE A 58 8.09 -2.13 -0.44
N ASN A 59 9.07 -2.68 -1.14
CA ASN A 59 10.29 -3.23 -0.56
C ASN A 59 11.50 -2.63 -1.30
N ARG A 60 12.48 -2.11 -0.56
CA ARG A 60 13.71 -1.49 -1.11
C ARG A 60 13.45 -0.55 -2.29
N SER A 61 12.40 0.27 -2.23
CA SER A 61 12.06 1.18 -3.31
C SER A 61 12.77 2.54 -3.17
N THR A 62 12.60 3.41 -4.17
CA THR A 62 13.03 4.82 -4.10
C THR A 62 11.84 5.76 -3.90
N PHE A 63 10.67 5.21 -3.55
CA PHE A 63 9.44 5.97 -3.39
C PHE A 63 9.59 6.91 -2.19
N LYS A 64 9.26 8.17 -2.40
CA LYS A 64 9.25 9.24 -1.42
C LYS A 64 7.83 9.51 -0.92
N ARG A 65 6.82 9.32 -1.78
CA ARG A 65 5.44 9.72 -1.51
C ARG A 65 4.43 8.73 -2.08
N LEU A 66 3.43 8.40 -1.29
CA LEU A 66 2.23 7.69 -1.74
C LEU A 66 1.01 8.52 -1.40
N ARG A 67 0.14 8.74 -2.39
CA ARG A 67 -1.04 9.61 -2.25
C ARG A 67 -2.27 8.95 -2.84
N MET A 68 -3.24 8.67 -1.98
CA MET A 68 -4.54 8.08 -2.34
C MET A 68 -5.65 8.94 -1.73
N PRO A 69 -5.89 10.14 -2.27
CA PRO A 69 -6.61 11.20 -1.56
C PRO A 69 -8.12 10.93 -1.41
N ASN A 70 -8.68 10.06 -2.25
CA ASN A 70 -10.12 9.76 -2.30
C ASN A 70 -10.47 8.40 -1.69
N LEU A 71 -9.47 7.67 -1.19
CA LEU A 71 -9.62 6.28 -0.77
C LEU A 71 -10.55 6.18 0.46
N LYS A 72 -11.66 5.47 0.29
CA LYS A 72 -12.60 5.12 1.36
C LYS A 72 -12.40 3.70 1.85
N GLU A 73 -12.01 2.77 0.98
CA GLU A 73 -11.81 1.38 1.38
C GLU A 73 -10.68 0.74 0.58
N ILE A 74 -9.82 0.00 1.27
CA ILE A 74 -8.82 -0.87 0.65
C ILE A 74 -8.84 -2.25 1.30
N THR A 75 -8.84 -3.29 0.47
CA THR A 75 -8.87 -4.70 0.88
C THR A 75 -7.80 -5.47 0.12
N CYS A 76 -7.25 -6.54 0.70
CA CYS A 76 -6.25 -7.39 0.05
C CYS A 76 -6.61 -8.87 0.30
N GLN A 77 -7.11 -9.56 -0.72
CA GLN A 77 -7.66 -10.94 -0.63
C GLN A 77 -6.68 -12.02 -0.12
N LEU A 78 -5.40 -11.71 0.01
CA LEU A 78 -4.36 -12.70 0.34
C LEU A 78 -4.09 -12.84 1.84
N GLY A 79 -4.74 -12.07 2.72
CA GLY A 79 -4.30 -11.95 4.12
C GLY A 79 -2.85 -11.47 4.25
N LEU A 80 -2.29 -10.98 3.14
CA LEU A 80 -0.93 -10.47 3.04
C LEU A 80 -0.96 -8.99 3.32
N LEU A 81 -0.08 -8.59 4.22
CA LEU A 81 0.11 -7.26 4.75
C LEU A 81 0.21 -6.24 3.59
N PRO A 82 -0.79 -5.35 3.45
CA PRO A 82 -0.91 -4.40 2.33
C PRO A 82 0.22 -3.37 2.20
N ILE A 83 1.18 -3.35 3.13
CA ILE A 83 2.47 -2.69 3.00
C ILE A 83 3.46 -3.46 3.88
N LEU A 84 4.50 -4.04 3.28
CA LEU A 84 5.70 -4.53 3.95
C LEU A 84 6.88 -3.68 3.47
N PRO A 85 7.13 -2.49 4.06
CA PRO A 85 8.41 -1.83 3.91
C PRO A 85 9.40 -2.68 4.69
N GLU A 86 10.01 -3.65 4.03
CA GLU A 86 11.27 -4.18 4.48
C GLU A 86 12.35 -3.31 3.82
N PHE A 87 12.94 -2.39 4.58
CA PHE A 87 14.07 -1.56 4.15
C PHE A 87 13.77 -0.54 3.02
N ASP A 88 12.93 0.47 3.27
CA ASP A 88 12.80 1.61 2.35
C ASP A 88 13.27 2.92 2.98
N ALA A 89 14.51 3.33 2.70
CA ALA A 89 15.11 4.51 3.31
C ALA A 89 14.50 5.85 2.82
N TYR A 90 13.70 5.85 1.75
CA TYR A 90 13.30 7.07 1.04
C TYR A 90 11.85 7.51 1.28
N LEU A 91 10.99 6.64 1.80
CA LEU A 91 9.57 6.93 1.99
C LEU A 91 9.36 7.92 3.15
N LYS A 92 8.96 9.15 2.81
CA LYS A 92 8.83 10.25 3.79
C LYS A 92 7.38 10.60 4.12
N LYS A 93 6.43 10.28 3.23
CA LYS A 93 5.03 10.70 3.37
C LYS A 93 4.06 9.67 2.80
N ILE A 94 3.13 9.24 3.64
CA ILE A 94 1.97 8.44 3.26
C ILE A 94 0.74 9.27 3.59
N LEU A 95 -0.14 9.51 2.62
CA LEU A 95 -1.39 10.25 2.83
C LEU A 95 -2.59 9.38 2.49
N ILE A 96 -3.27 8.93 3.54
CA ILE A 96 -4.54 8.17 3.50
C ILE A 96 -5.59 8.97 4.29
N PRO A 97 -6.82 9.13 3.79
CA PRO A 97 -7.89 9.80 4.52
C PRO A 97 -8.20 9.15 5.90
N LEU A 98 -8.65 9.96 6.86
CA LEU A 98 -9.04 9.47 8.20
C LEU A 98 -10.30 8.58 8.18
N THR A 99 -11.11 8.73 7.14
CA THR A 99 -12.37 8.00 6.96
C THR A 99 -12.18 6.67 6.25
N THR A 100 -10.95 6.29 5.90
CA THR A 100 -10.68 5.06 5.18
C THR A 100 -10.97 3.86 6.10
N THR A 101 -11.86 2.99 5.67
CA THR A 101 -12.16 1.73 6.34
C THR A 101 -11.26 0.63 5.80
N TYR A 102 -10.85 -0.27 6.68
CA TYR A 102 -10.03 -1.42 6.34
C TYR A 102 -10.78 -2.69 6.77
N SER A 103 -10.67 -3.77 5.99
CA SER A 103 -11.40 -5.03 6.25
C SER A 103 -11.05 -5.63 7.62
N LYS A 104 -12.06 -6.09 8.38
CA LYS A 104 -11.84 -6.73 9.69
C LYS A 104 -11.05 -8.03 9.55
N GLY A 105 -9.96 -8.17 10.30
CA GLY A 105 -9.25 -9.45 10.51
C GLY A 105 -7.90 -9.58 9.82
N GLU A 106 -7.47 -8.57 9.05
CA GLU A 106 -6.16 -8.56 8.39
C GLU A 106 -5.31 -7.44 8.99
N GLN A 107 -4.03 -7.70 9.31
CA GLN A 107 -3.10 -6.64 9.70
C GLN A 107 -2.80 -5.80 8.44
N ILE A 108 -3.47 -4.66 8.29
CA ILE A 108 -3.58 -3.99 6.98
C ILE A 108 -2.39 -3.08 6.62
N VAL A 109 -1.48 -2.80 7.54
CA VAL A 109 -0.18 -2.21 7.21
C VAL A 109 0.81 -2.72 8.25
N ARG A 110 1.90 -3.34 7.81
CA ARG A 110 3.03 -3.67 8.69
C ARG A 110 4.22 -2.82 8.29
N ILE A 111 4.40 -1.70 8.97
CA ILE A 111 5.59 -0.88 8.79
C ILE A 111 6.69 -1.41 9.68
N GLN A 112 7.75 -1.94 9.08
CA GLN A 112 8.90 -2.49 9.77
C GLN A 112 10.15 -1.67 9.43
N ARG A 113 10.69 -0.91 10.40
CA ARG A 113 11.91 -0.09 10.27
C ARG A 113 11.88 0.97 9.15
N LEU A 114 11.37 2.16 9.47
CA LEU A 114 11.55 3.39 8.68
C LEU A 114 12.29 4.44 9.52
N PRO A 115 13.63 4.42 9.60
CA PRO A 115 14.40 5.43 10.34
C PRO A 115 14.20 6.86 9.81
N SER A 116 13.63 7.02 8.61
CA SER A 116 13.40 8.30 7.93
C SER A 116 11.95 8.83 8.01
N LEU A 117 11.01 8.08 8.59
CA LEU A 117 9.65 8.59 8.78
C LEU A 117 9.58 9.49 10.03
N PRO A 118 9.13 10.75 9.89
CA PRO A 118 8.90 11.61 11.04
C PRO A 118 7.90 10.97 12.01
N TYR A 119 8.13 11.14 13.32
CA TYR A 119 7.21 10.69 14.37
C TYR A 119 5.77 11.18 14.13
N THR A 120 5.60 12.40 13.63
CA THR A 120 4.29 12.96 13.28
C THR A 120 3.57 12.15 12.20
N THR A 121 4.29 11.63 11.21
CA THR A 121 3.72 10.77 10.15
C THR A 121 3.32 9.41 10.71
N ILE A 122 4.12 8.86 11.64
CA ILE A 122 3.80 7.61 12.33
C ILE A 122 2.54 7.79 13.18
N ALA A 123 2.47 8.86 13.98
CA ALA A 123 1.31 9.19 14.80
C ALA A 123 0.05 9.44 13.96
N ASP A 124 0.17 10.18 12.85
CA ASP A 124 -0.90 10.38 11.89
C ASP A 124 -1.39 9.06 11.31
N LEU A 125 -0.49 8.14 10.99
CA LEU A 125 -0.85 6.85 10.43
C LEU A 125 -1.51 5.93 11.47
N GLN A 126 -1.04 5.94 12.72
CA GLN A 126 -1.68 5.21 13.83
C GLN A 126 -3.10 5.71 14.09
N LEU A 127 -3.31 7.02 14.01
CA LEU A 127 -4.64 7.63 14.10
C LEU A 127 -5.53 7.22 12.92
N ARG A 128 -4.98 7.20 11.71
CA ARG A 128 -5.69 6.85 10.46
C ARG A 128 -5.90 5.35 10.28
N CYS A 129 -5.16 4.52 10.99
CA CYS A 129 -5.23 3.07 10.89
C CYS A 129 -4.89 2.40 12.24
N PRO A 130 -5.85 2.30 13.16
CA PRO A 130 -5.63 1.68 14.47
C PRO A 130 -5.38 0.17 14.41
N GLN A 131 -5.72 -0.48 13.29
CA GLN A 131 -5.46 -1.92 13.05
C GLN A 131 -4.06 -2.17 12.45
N CYS A 132 -3.33 -1.11 12.09
CA CYS A 132 -2.01 -1.22 11.51
C CYS A 132 -0.97 -1.56 12.59
N SER A 133 -0.07 -2.50 12.29
CA SER A 133 1.00 -2.92 13.21
C SER A 133 2.29 -2.20 12.84
N ILE A 134 2.64 -1.18 13.62
CA ILE A 134 3.90 -0.46 13.47
C ILE A 134 4.89 -1.09 14.42
N ILE A 135 5.97 -1.67 13.90
CA ILE A 135 7.04 -2.25 14.73
C ILE A 135 8.13 -1.18 14.86
N PRO A 136 8.26 -0.53 16.04
CA PRO A 136 9.33 0.43 16.29
C PRO A 136 10.70 -0.27 16.29
N ASP A 137 11.74 0.50 15.97
CA ASP A 137 13.12 0.03 16.00
C ASP A 137 13.51 -0.25 17.47
N PHE A 138 13.77 -1.50 17.84
CA PHE A 138 14.52 -1.78 19.06
C PHE A 138 15.99 -1.46 18.77
N GLY A 139 16.30 -0.18 18.80
CA GLY A 139 17.63 0.37 18.67
C GLY A 139 17.69 1.69 19.42
N VAL A 140 18.20 1.62 20.65
CA VAL A 140 18.55 2.74 21.55
C VAL A 140 17.41 3.35 22.38
N GLN A 141 17.07 2.68 23.48
CA GLN A 141 17.07 3.32 24.80
C GLN A 141 18.16 2.54 25.56
N GLY A 142 19.33 3.11 25.79
CA GLY A 142 19.59 3.88 27.00
C GLY A 142 20.12 2.92 28.05
#